data_AF-A0A5E4L9A1-F1
#
_entry.id   AF-A0A5E4L9A1-F1
#
_cell.length_a   1.000
_cell.length_b   1.000
_cell.length_c   1.000
_cell.angle_alpha   90.00
_cell.angle_beta   90.00
_cell.angle_gamma   90.00
#
_symmetry.space_group_name_H-M   'P 1'
#
loop_
_entity.id
_entity.type
_entity.pdbx_description
1 polymer ?
#
loop_
_entity_poly.entity_id
_entity_poly.type
_entity_poly.pdbx_seq_one_letter_code
_entity_poly.pdbx_strand_id
1 'polypeptide(L)'
;MFNPPYLPTTEEERVQGKLNLAFDGGRNGREVTDRFLAQFPEFLKRYGTLLMIESSLAGIEKTVARLGNLGFMVKILEEEKFFFEKIAVISAKRYGSHKTI
;
A
#
# COMPACT_ATOMS: atom_id res chain seq x y z
N MET A 1 -6.14 8.16 2.29
CA MET A 1 -5.76 7.07 3.23
C MET A 1 -6.23 5.77 2.62
N PHE A 2 -5.43 4.71 2.69
CA PHE A 2 -5.80 3.41 2.15
C PHE A 2 -5.35 2.28 3.09
N ASN A 3 -6.26 1.39 3.46
CA ASN A 3 -5.96 0.15 4.15
C ASN A 3 -6.32 -0.99 3.18
N PRO A 4 -5.36 -1.46 2.35
CA PRO A 4 -5.63 -2.50 1.37
C PRO A 4 -5.97 -3.82 2.05
N PRO A 5 -6.68 -4.73 1.37
CA PRO A 5 -6.64 -6.14 1.75
C PRO A 5 -5.22 -6.67 1.47
N TYR A 6 -4.54 -7.17 2.51
CA TYR A 6 -3.12 -7.52 2.46
C TYR A 6 -2.83 -9.00 2.75
N LEU A 7 -3.85 -9.83 3.00
CA LEU A 7 -3.63 -11.26 3.22
C LEU A 7 -3.51 -11.96 1.86
N PRO A 8 -2.45 -12.76 1.64
CA PRO A 8 -2.46 -13.76 0.58
C PRO A 8 -3.65 -14.68 0.78
N THR A 9 -4.44 -14.91 -0.26
CA THR A 9 -5.60 -15.79 -0.19
C THR A 9 -5.55 -16.77 -1.35
N THR A 10 -5.50 -18.06 -1.03
CA THR A 10 -5.70 -19.14 -2.01
C THR A 10 -7.19 -19.29 -2.32
N GLU A 11 -7.53 -19.92 -3.45
CA GLU A 11 -8.93 -20.14 -3.84
C GLU A 11 -9.69 -20.97 -2.77
N GLU A 12 -8.99 -21.83 -2.04
CA GLU A 12 -9.55 -22.65 -0.95
C GLU A 12 -9.76 -21.87 0.37
N GLU A 13 -9.02 -20.78 0.60
CA GLU A 13 -9.10 -19.96 1.82
C GLU A 13 -10.14 -18.84 1.72
N ARG A 14 -10.76 -18.66 0.54
CA ARG A 14 -11.81 -17.66 0.35
C ARG A 14 -13.03 -17.99 1.19
N VAL A 15 -13.31 -17.16 2.18
CA VAL A 15 -14.51 -17.26 3.00
C VAL A 15 -15.71 -16.69 2.22
N GLN A 16 -16.89 -17.32 2.29
CA GLN A 16 -18.08 -16.77 1.65
C GLN A 16 -18.54 -15.46 2.33
N GLY A 17 -18.77 -14.41 1.54
CA GLY A 17 -19.39 -13.17 1.99
C GLY A 17 -18.51 -11.91 1.90
N LYS A 18 -19.07 -10.77 2.35
CA LYS A 18 -18.45 -9.44 2.20
C LYS A 18 -17.15 -9.26 3.01
N LEU A 19 -16.95 -10.06 4.06
CA LEU A 19 -15.74 -10.04 4.90
C LEU A 19 -14.50 -10.44 4.12
N ASN A 20 -14.62 -11.34 3.14
CA ASN A 20 -13.48 -11.76 2.32
C ASN A 20 -12.88 -10.59 1.54
N LEU A 21 -13.70 -9.64 1.09
CA LEU A 21 -13.24 -8.45 0.37
C LEU A 21 -12.35 -7.51 1.21
N ALA A 22 -12.46 -7.58 2.55
CA ALA A 22 -11.64 -6.76 3.44
C ALA A 22 -10.22 -7.32 3.61
N PHE A 23 -9.98 -8.59 3.27
CA PHE A 23 -8.72 -9.28 3.54
C PHE A 23 -8.07 -9.91 2.31
N ASP A 24 -8.84 -10.29 1.28
CA ASP A 24 -8.35 -10.94 0.05
C ASP A 24 -7.48 -9.99 -0.78
N GLY A 25 -6.17 -10.10 -0.58
CA GLY A 25 -5.15 -9.36 -1.33
C GLY A 25 -4.72 -10.07 -2.63
N GLY A 26 -5.39 -11.16 -3.01
CA GLY A 26 -5.01 -12.02 -4.12
C GLY A 26 -3.90 -13.02 -3.76
N ARG A 27 -3.34 -13.70 -4.77
CA ARG A 27 -2.41 -14.84 -4.55
C ARG A 27 -1.14 -14.48 -3.78
N ASN A 28 -0.74 -13.23 -3.81
CA ASN A 28 0.46 -12.72 -3.14
C ASN A 28 0.14 -11.59 -2.14
N GLY A 29 -1.13 -11.33 -1.84
CA GLY A 29 -1.56 -10.29 -0.89
C GLY A 29 -1.40 -8.84 -1.38
N ARG A 30 -1.04 -8.61 -2.65
CA ARG A 30 -0.59 -7.30 -3.15
C ARG A 30 -1.19 -6.88 -4.50
N GLU A 31 -2.10 -7.67 -5.07
CA GLU A 31 -2.69 -7.32 -6.37
C GLU A 31 -3.48 -6.01 -6.30
N VAL A 32 -4.25 -5.81 -5.23
CA VAL A 32 -5.02 -4.59 -5.00
C VAL A 32 -4.08 -3.40 -4.76
N THR A 33 -3.04 -3.60 -3.93
CA THR A 33 -1.99 -2.61 -3.67
C THR A 33 -1.31 -2.17 -4.97
N ASP A 34 -0.83 -3.10 -5.79
CA ASP A 34 -0.09 -2.77 -7.02
C ASP A 34 -0.96 -1.99 -8.02
N ARG A 35 -2.23 -2.37 -8.17
CA ARG A 35 -3.19 -1.63 -9.01
C ARG A 35 -3.44 -0.23 -8.47
N PHE A 36 -3.66 -0.09 -7.17
CA PHE A 36 -3.84 1.22 -6.54
C PHE A 36 -2.60 2.10 -6.71
N LEU A 37 -1.40 1.56 -6.47
CA LEU A 37 -0.12 2.29 -6.60
C LEU A 37 0.12 2.80 -8.03
N ALA A 38 -0.41 2.12 -9.06
CA ALA A 38 -0.34 2.56 -10.45
C ALA A 38 -1.26 3.75 -10.77
N GLN A 39 -2.40 3.88 -10.07
CA GLN A 39 -3.45 4.85 -10.41
C GLN A 39 -3.51 6.06 -9.47
N PHE A 40 -3.26 5.88 -8.17
CA PHE A 40 -3.37 6.94 -7.17
C PHE A 40 -2.57 8.23 -7.47
N PRO A 41 -1.40 8.20 -8.17
CA PRO A 41 -0.67 9.43 -8.43
C PRO A 41 -1.48 10.43 -9.26
N GLU A 42 -2.42 10.00 -10.10
CA GLU A 42 -3.25 10.92 -10.90
C GLU A 42 -4.27 11.68 -10.05
N PHE A 43 -4.68 11.09 -8.93
CA PHE A 43 -5.70 11.65 -8.03
C PHE A 43 -5.11 12.52 -6.92
N LEU A 44 -3.79 12.48 -6.70
CA LEU A 44 -3.15 13.19 -5.60
C LEU A 44 -2.81 14.64 -5.98
N LYS A 45 -3.38 15.59 -5.23
CA LYS A 45 -3.07 17.02 -5.37
C LYS A 45 -1.58 17.31 -5.13
N ARG A 46 -1.13 18.47 -5.60
CA ARG A 46 0.20 19.02 -5.26
C ARG A 46 0.35 19.09 -3.74
N TYR A 47 1.51 18.69 -3.21
CA TYR A 47 1.78 18.60 -1.77
C TYR A 47 0.90 17.61 -0.99
N GLY A 48 0.08 16.82 -1.69
CA GLY A 48 -0.74 15.79 -1.09
C GLY A 48 0.09 14.62 -0.56
N THR A 49 -0.52 13.89 0.38
CA THR A 49 0.11 12.75 1.05
C THR A 49 -0.81 11.54 0.95
N LEU A 50 -0.26 10.42 0.51
CA LEU A 50 -0.85 9.09 0.73
C LEU A 50 -0.44 8.62 2.12
N LEU A 51 -1.42 8.19 2.92
CA LEU A 51 -1.21 7.36 4.11
C LEU A 51 -1.74 5.97 3.79
N MET A 52 -0.92 4.95 4.00
CA MET A 52 -1.24 3.57 3.64
C MET A 52 -0.81 2.62 4.74
N ILE A 53 -1.67 1.66 5.08
CA ILE A 53 -1.31 0.52 5.92
C ILE A 53 -0.73 -0.58 5.02
N GLU A 54 0.34 -1.23 5.43
CA GLU A 54 0.97 -2.31 4.67
C GLU A 54 1.45 -3.41 5.60
N SER A 55 1.20 -4.68 5.22
CA SER A 55 1.71 -5.85 5.93
C SER A 55 3.04 -6.31 5.36
N SER A 56 3.92 -6.85 6.20
CA SER A 56 5.10 -7.57 5.77
C SER A 56 4.80 -8.76 4.84
N LEU A 57 3.58 -9.33 4.91
CA LEU A 57 3.13 -10.40 4.02
C LEU A 57 2.95 -9.92 2.57
N ALA A 58 2.46 -8.69 2.39
CA ALA A 58 2.29 -8.05 1.09
C ALA A 58 3.56 -7.33 0.61
N GLY A 59 4.44 -6.95 1.54
CA GLY A 59 5.82 -6.53 1.29
C GLY A 59 6.04 -5.02 1.40
N ILE A 60 6.19 -4.53 2.63
CA ILE A 60 6.48 -3.13 2.99
C ILE A 60 7.58 -2.51 2.11
N GLU A 61 8.74 -3.16 2.02
CA GLU A 61 9.88 -2.64 1.25
C GLU A 61 9.59 -2.51 -0.25
N LYS A 62 8.76 -3.40 -0.81
CA LYS A 62 8.35 -3.31 -2.21
C LYS A 62 7.47 -2.08 -2.44
N THR A 63 6.54 -1.83 -1.53
CA THR A 63 5.67 -0.64 -1.57
C THR A 63 6.49 0.64 -1.41
N VAL A 64 7.44 0.68 -0.47
CA VAL A 64 8.35 1.82 -0.27
C VAL A 64 9.17 2.09 -1.52
N ALA A 65 9.82 1.06 -2.09
CA ALA A 65 10.61 1.19 -3.30
C ALA A 65 9.76 1.66 -4.50
N ARG A 66 8.56 1.10 -4.67
CA ARG A 66 7.64 1.49 -5.74
C ARG A 66 7.23 2.96 -5.64
N LEU A 67 6.88 3.43 -4.44
CA LEU A 67 6.52 4.83 -4.20
C LEU A 67 7.71 5.77 -4.44
N GLY A 68 8.92 5.37 -4.03
CA GLY A 68 10.15 6.11 -4.33
C GLY A 68 10.41 6.23 -5.84
N ASN A 69 10.26 5.14 -6.59
CA ASN A 69 10.39 5.13 -8.06
C ASN A 69 9.33 6.01 -8.76
N LEU A 70 8.17 6.23 -8.13
CA LEU A 70 7.14 7.16 -8.61
C LEU A 70 7.43 8.62 -8.21
N GLY A 71 8.57 8.92 -7.58
CA GLY A 71 9.02 10.26 -7.22
C GLY A 71 8.44 10.80 -5.91
N PHE A 72 7.89 9.93 -5.05
CA PHE A 72 7.38 10.35 -3.74
C PHE A 72 8.47 10.35 -2.68
N MET A 73 8.38 11.27 -1.73
CA MET A 73 9.13 11.15 -0.48
C MET A 73 8.39 10.19 0.44
N VAL A 74 9.02 9.06 0.73
CA VAL A 74 8.41 7.97 1.49
C VAL A 74 8.98 7.93 2.91
N LYS A 75 8.11 7.70 3.90
CA LYS A 75 8.49 7.46 5.29
C LYS A 75 7.61 6.36 5.87
N ILE A 76 8.21 5.47 6.66
CA ILE A 76 7.46 4.63 7.59
C ILE A 76 7.23 5.49 8.84
N LEU A 77 5.96 5.74 9.17
CA LEU A 77 5.57 6.60 10.29
C LEU A 77 5.50 5.82 11.61
N GLU A 78 5.02 4.58 11.55
CA GLU A 78 4.87 3.70 12.70
C GLU A 78 4.92 2.24 12.21
N GLU A 79 5.38 1.34 13.07
CA GLU A 79 5.40 -0.09 12.81
C GLU A 79 5.00 -0.87 14.06
N GLU A 80 4.13 -1.85 13.90
CA GLU A 80 3.78 -2.79 14.97
C GLU A 80 4.06 -4.22 14.53
N LYS A 81 4.69 -4.98 15.43
CA LYS A 81 5.05 -6.39 15.19
C LYS A 81 4.02 -7.30 15.86
N PHE A 82 3.43 -8.16 15.05
CA PHE A 82 2.57 -9.26 15.47
C PHE A 82 3.32 -10.60 15.34
N PHE A 83 2.68 -11.69 15.76
CA PHE A 83 3.30 -13.01 15.79
C PHE A 83 3.79 -13.48 14.41
N PHE A 84 3.01 -13.23 13.36
CA PHE A 84 3.27 -13.71 12.00
C PHE A 84 3.50 -12.60 10.97
N GLU A 85 3.34 -11.33 11.35
CA GLU A 85 3.52 -10.21 10.44
C GLU A 85 3.98 -8.94 11.16
N LYS A 86 4.43 -7.97 10.39
CA LYS A 86 4.59 -6.59 10.81
C LYS A 86 3.61 -5.75 10.02
N ILE A 87 2.90 -4.85 10.69
CA ILE A 87 2.04 -3.84 10.04
C ILE A 87 2.75 -2.49 10.14
N ALA A 88 2.83 -1.77 9.02
CA ALA A 88 3.46 -0.46 8.94
C ALA A 88 2.48 0.58 8.40
N VAL A 89 2.58 1.81 8.92
CA VAL A 89 1.94 2.99 8.33
C VAL A 89 2.96 3.70 7.46
N ILE A 90 2.75 3.68 6.15
CA ILE A 90 3.58 4.33 5.14
C ILE A 90 2.97 5.69 4.78
N SER A 91 3.80 6.72 4.76
CA SER A 91 3.50 8.04 4.23
C SER A 91 4.26 8.26 2.93
N ALA A 92 3.55 8.62 1.86
CA ALA A 92 4.14 9.00 0.58
C ALA A 92 3.70 10.41 0.20
N LYS A 93 4.62 11.37 0.29
CA LYS A 93 4.33 12.79 0.04
C LYS A 93 4.80 13.18 -1.36
N ARG A 94 3.89 13.80 -2.12
CA ARG A 94 4.20 14.43 -3.40
C ARG A 94 4.82 15.79 -3.14
N TYR A 95 6.04 16.03 -3.58
CA TYR A 95 6.55 17.39 -3.66
C TYR A 95 5.91 18.09 -4.85
N GLY A 96 5.66 19.39 -4.71
CA GLY A 96 5.29 20.20 -5.86
C GLY A 96 6.47 20.17 -6.82
N SER A 97 6.27 19.59 -8.00
CA SER A 97 7.25 19.65 -9.07
C SER A 97 7.65 21.12 -9.24
N HIS A 98 8.93 21.44 -9.05
CA HIS A 98 9.45 22.66 -9.63
C HIS A 98 9.14 22.56 -11.12
N LYS A 99 8.34 23.49 -11.65
CA LYS A 99 8.34 23.70 -13.09
C LYS A 99 9.79 24.07 -13.41
N THR A 100 10.53 23.16 -14.02
CA THR A 100 11.67 23.54 -14.83
C THR A 100 11.07 24.35 -15.97
N ILE A 101 11.17 25.67 -15.87
CA ILE A 101 11.06 26.60 -16.98
C ILE A 101 12.48 26.84 -17.46
#